data_AF-A0A822ELG0-F1
#
_entry.id   AF-A0A822ELG0-F1
#
_cell.length_a   1.000
_cell.length_b   1.000
_cell.length_c   1.000
_cell.angle_alpha   90.00
_cell.angle_beta   90.00
_cell.angle_gamma   90.00
#
_symmetry.space_group_name_H-M   'P 1'
#
loop_
_entity.id
_entity.type
_entity.pdbx_description
1 polymer ?
#
loop_
_entity_poly.entity_id
_entity_poly.type
_entity_poly.pdbx_seq_one_letter_code
_entity_poly.pdbx_strand_id
1 'polypeptide(L)'
;MIPTGIIVAVTNMMFILGVPIDIFSSLVLPGNPIGFLTLRAFTHSCQYQIVNLLSSFKIAHYMKFIWNTFSGFVKTFGISSIYSPLLFGLLLGLVLPIISWFLWKKFPNIKWLAFIHVPIIFVTTNNIPPAPAGEYTTWFLVGFIFNFILYRYAHAWWEKYAYVFSAAMSCGVAICGFMIFFMLQNNNIEFPEWWGTGGPTRDGCPLEIANYSGFVLTN
;
A
#
# COMPACT_ATOMS: atom_id res chain seq x y z
N MET A 1 16.31 3.58 -9.82
CA MET A 1 15.98 2.13 -9.74
C MET A 1 17.12 1.29 -9.15
N ILE A 2 18.38 1.54 -9.53
CA ILE A 2 19.55 0.88 -8.88
C ILE A 2 19.69 1.24 -7.39
N PRO A 3 19.49 2.51 -6.95
CA PRO A 3 19.70 2.86 -5.54
C PRO A 3 18.68 2.20 -4.60
N THR A 4 17.41 2.13 -4.98
CA THR A 4 16.36 1.52 -4.15
C THR A 4 16.53 0.02 -4.00
N GLY A 5 16.91 -0.68 -5.06
CA GLY A 5 17.16 -2.12 -4.98
C GLY A 5 18.27 -2.46 -3.99
N ILE A 6 19.34 -1.65 -3.97
CA ILE A 6 20.48 -1.81 -3.05
C ILE A 6 20.06 -1.48 -1.61
N ILE A 7 19.36 -0.36 -1.41
CA ILE A 7 18.90 0.05 -0.08
C ILE A 7 17.98 -1.03 0.52
N VAL A 8 16.97 -1.49 -0.22
CA VAL A 8 16.07 -2.55 0.26
C VAL A 8 16.84 -3.85 0.55
N ALA A 9 17.82 -4.21 -0.28
CA ALA A 9 18.62 -5.42 -0.04
C ALA A 9 19.40 -5.35 1.28
N VAL A 10 19.99 -4.19 1.59
CA VAL A 10 20.86 -3.97 2.75
C VAL A 10 20.07 -3.67 4.03
N THR A 11 19.14 -2.71 3.97
CA THR A 11 18.43 -2.20 5.17
C THR A 11 17.08 -2.86 5.41
N ASN A 12 16.56 -3.61 4.43
CA ASN A 12 15.22 -4.18 4.46
C ASN A 12 14.09 -3.13 4.59
N MET A 13 14.39 -1.84 4.40
CA MET A 13 13.41 -0.75 4.46
C MET A 13 12.93 -0.39 3.06
N MET A 14 11.60 -0.41 2.83
CA MET A 14 11.01 -0.01 1.56
C MET A 14 10.97 1.52 1.45
N PHE A 15 11.69 2.08 0.47
CA PHE A 15 11.71 3.52 0.22
C PHE A 15 10.81 3.89 -0.97
N ILE A 16 9.81 4.75 -0.74
CA ILE A 16 8.90 5.25 -1.77
C ILE A 16 9.57 6.41 -2.52
N LEU A 17 10.15 6.13 -3.69
CA LEU A 17 10.81 7.11 -4.58
C LEU A 17 9.84 8.03 -5.35
N GLY A 18 8.67 8.37 -4.80
CA GLY A 18 7.69 9.18 -5.53
C GLY A 18 8.28 10.47 -6.10
N VAL A 19 8.99 11.24 -5.26
CA VAL A 19 9.56 12.54 -5.65
C VAL A 19 10.70 12.45 -6.66
N PRO A 20 11.74 11.60 -6.48
CA PRO A 20 12.79 11.45 -7.49
C PRO A 20 12.26 11.01 -8.86
N ILE A 21 11.21 10.17 -8.89
CA ILE A 21 10.58 9.72 -10.13
C ILE A 21 9.82 10.88 -10.78
N ASP A 22 9.10 11.68 -10.00
CA ASP A 22 8.35 12.83 -10.51
C ASP A 22 9.30 13.92 -11.05
N ILE A 23 10.45 14.14 -10.41
CA ILE A 23 11.48 15.06 -10.91
C ILE A 23 12.11 14.52 -12.20
N PHE A 24 12.46 13.23 -12.24
CA PHE A 24 13.07 12.64 -13.42
C PHE A 24 12.11 12.65 -14.61
N SER A 25 10.86 12.23 -14.39
CA SER A 25 9.83 12.16 -15.43
C SER A 25 9.47 13.55 -15.97
N SER A 26 9.47 14.57 -15.11
CA SER A 26 9.21 15.95 -15.56
C SER A 26 10.37 16.56 -16.34
N LEU A 27 11.62 16.15 -16.07
CA LEU A 27 12.80 16.55 -16.84
C LEU A 27 12.80 15.91 -18.25
N VAL A 28 12.39 14.65 -18.36
CA VAL A 28 12.44 13.90 -19.64
C VAL A 28 11.35 14.36 -20.60
N LEU A 29 10.15 14.71 -20.11
CA LEU A 29 9.01 15.11 -20.95
C LEU A 29 8.41 16.45 -20.50
N PRO A 30 9.11 17.58 -20.74
CA PRO A 30 8.60 18.89 -20.38
C PRO A 30 7.37 19.25 -21.22
N GLY A 31 6.28 19.67 -20.55
CA GLY A 31 5.08 20.19 -21.20
C GLY A 31 4.10 19.15 -21.78
N ASN A 32 4.44 17.85 -21.75
CA ASN A 32 3.51 16.79 -22.16
C ASN A 32 2.96 16.01 -20.94
N PRO A 33 1.74 16.31 -20.48
CA PRO A 33 1.17 15.67 -19.29
C PRO A 33 0.88 14.17 -19.48
N ILE A 34 0.54 13.75 -20.70
CA ILE A 34 0.23 12.34 -21.01
C ILE A 34 1.51 11.53 -21.01
N GLY A 35 2.57 12.05 -21.65
CA GLY A 35 3.89 11.40 -21.66
C GLY A 35 4.51 11.30 -20.28
N PHE A 36 4.37 12.34 -19.46
CA PHE A 36 4.76 12.28 -18.06
C PHE A 36 4.03 11.15 -17.31
N LEU A 37 2.71 11.03 -17.49
CA LEU A 37 1.88 10.08 -16.74
C LEU A 37 2.27 8.64 -17.07
N THR A 38 2.48 8.34 -18.36
CA THR A 38 2.87 6.99 -18.80
C THR A 38 4.25 6.61 -18.27
N LEU A 39 5.21 7.54 -18.31
CA LEU A 39 6.55 7.32 -17.79
C LEU A 39 6.55 7.13 -16.27
N ARG A 40 5.78 7.93 -15.53
CA ARG A 40 5.58 7.77 -14.07
C ARG A 40 4.98 6.39 -13.74
N ALA A 41 3.89 6.01 -14.42
CA ALA A 41 3.22 4.74 -14.17
C ALA A 41 4.12 3.54 -14.49
N PHE A 42 4.87 3.61 -15.58
CA PHE A 42 5.84 2.60 -15.96
C PHE A 42 6.95 2.46 -14.91
N THR A 43 7.55 3.58 -14.51
CA THR A 43 8.65 3.58 -13.53
C THR A 43 8.20 3.02 -12.18
N HIS A 44 7.00 3.39 -11.72
CA HIS A 44 6.42 2.88 -10.49
C HIS A 44 6.12 1.38 -10.55
N SER A 45 5.54 0.90 -11.65
CA SER A 45 5.23 -0.52 -11.86
C SER A 45 6.51 -1.36 -11.88
N CYS A 46 7.53 -0.91 -12.61
CA CYS A 46 8.83 -1.59 -12.65
C CYS A 46 9.51 -1.60 -11.27
N GLN A 47 9.41 -0.51 -10.50
CA GLN A 47 9.95 -0.49 -9.13
C GLN A 47 9.31 -1.56 -8.24
N TYR A 48 7.98 -1.68 -8.27
CA TYR A 48 7.28 -2.69 -7.48
C TYR A 48 7.73 -4.12 -7.85
N GLN A 49 7.82 -4.41 -9.15
CA GLN A 49 8.25 -5.73 -9.63
C GLN A 49 9.70 -6.06 -9.23
N ILE A 50 10.61 -5.09 -9.32
CA ILE A 50 12.02 -5.28 -8.94
C ILE A 50 12.16 -5.53 -7.44
N VAL A 51 11.42 -4.81 -6.59
CA VAL A 51 11.48 -5.02 -5.14
C VAL A 51 11.00 -6.43 -4.76
N ASN A 52 9.90 -6.89 -5.37
CA ASN A 52 9.39 -8.25 -5.15
C ASN A 52 10.38 -9.32 -5.64
N LEU A 53 11.01 -9.10 -6.79
CA LEU A 53 12.04 -9.98 -7.31
C LEU A 53 13.26 -10.05 -6.39
N LEU A 54 13.76 -8.91 -5.90
CA LEU A 54 14.90 -8.84 -4.98
C LEU A 54 14.59 -9.52 -3.65
N SER A 55 13.38 -9.33 -3.11
CA SER A 55 12.91 -10.04 -1.91
C SER A 55 12.91 -11.56 -2.13
N SER A 56 12.41 -12.00 -3.29
CA SER A 56 12.38 -13.41 -3.67
C SER A 56 13.77 -14.01 -3.82
N PHE A 57 14.75 -13.26 -4.37
CA PHE A 57 16.14 -13.71 -4.45
C PHE A 57 16.82 -13.78 -3.08
N LYS A 58 16.53 -12.83 -2.18
CA LYS A 58 17.02 -12.84 -0.81
C LYS A 58 16.50 -14.07 -0.07
N ILE A 59 15.20 -14.35 -0.16
CA ILE A 59 14.59 -15.56 0.37
C ILE A 59 15.22 -16.81 -0.25
N ALA A 60 15.34 -16.87 -1.59
CA ALA A 60 15.95 -17.99 -2.29
C ALA A 60 17.39 -18.26 -1.85
N HIS A 61 18.17 -17.21 -1.54
CA HIS A 61 19.52 -17.34 -1.02
C HIS A 61 19.55 -17.97 0.38
N TYR A 62 18.71 -17.50 1.31
CA TYR A 62 18.53 -18.15 2.61
C TYR A 62 17.98 -19.57 2.49
N MET A 63 17.21 -19.82 1.43
CA MET A 63 16.59 -21.09 1.11
C MET A 63 17.53 -22.08 0.40
N LYS A 64 18.74 -21.72 -0.03
CA LYS A 64 19.67 -22.75 -0.58
C LYS A 64 20.14 -23.78 0.46
N PHE A 65 19.73 -23.63 1.72
CA PHE A 65 19.89 -24.60 2.80
C PHE A 65 18.65 -25.54 2.97
N ILE A 66 17.87 -25.80 1.91
CA ILE A 66 16.58 -26.50 1.98
C ILE A 66 16.70 -28.03 1.93
N TRP A 67 16.70 -28.64 3.11
CA TRP A 67 15.85 -29.81 3.36
C TRP A 67 14.77 -29.48 4.41
N ASN A 68 14.88 -28.32 5.10
CA ASN A 68 14.00 -27.95 6.21
C ASN A 68 12.76 -27.09 5.87
N THR A 69 12.63 -26.49 4.69
CA THR A 69 11.47 -25.62 4.40
C THR A 69 10.28 -26.37 3.81
N PHE A 70 10.49 -27.53 3.18
CA PHE A 70 9.37 -28.41 2.83
C PHE A 70 8.69 -28.95 4.11
N SER A 71 9.47 -29.22 5.17
CA SER A 71 8.91 -29.55 6.50
C SER A 71 8.35 -28.32 7.23
N GLY A 72 8.91 -27.13 6.99
CA GLY A 72 8.39 -25.84 7.45
C GLY A 72 6.97 -25.57 6.92
N PHE A 73 6.73 -25.76 5.62
CA PHE A 73 5.40 -25.56 5.02
C PHE A 73 4.32 -26.44 5.69
N VAL A 74 4.64 -27.71 5.96
CA VAL A 74 3.74 -28.64 6.66
C VAL A 74 3.52 -28.24 8.12
N LYS A 75 4.55 -27.71 8.80
CA LYS A 75 4.42 -27.21 10.18
C LYS A 75 3.65 -25.90 10.28
N THR A 76 3.80 -24.99 9.31
CA THR A 76 3.12 -23.69 9.31
C THR A 76 1.63 -23.82 8.97
N PHE A 77 1.23 -24.79 8.13
CA PHE A 77 -0.15 -24.97 7.69
C PHE A 77 -0.89 -26.18 8.31
N GLY A 78 -0.25 -26.91 9.23
CA GLY A 78 -0.86 -28.04 9.92
C GLY A 78 -2.07 -27.66 10.78
N ILE A 79 -2.93 -28.64 11.09
CA ILE A 79 -4.19 -28.47 11.87
C ILE A 79 -4.01 -27.83 13.26
N SER A 80 -2.80 -27.86 13.83
CA SER A 80 -2.48 -27.23 15.12
C SER A 80 -1.89 -25.81 15.00
N SER A 81 -1.72 -25.28 13.79
CA SER A 81 -1.02 -24.00 13.57
C SER A 81 -1.99 -22.82 13.44
N ILE A 82 -1.57 -21.66 13.95
CA ILE A 82 -2.30 -20.37 13.90
C ILE A 82 -2.62 -19.95 12.45
N TYR A 83 -1.85 -20.43 11.47
CA TYR A 83 -2.04 -20.12 10.04
C TYR A 83 -2.94 -21.12 9.29
N SER A 84 -3.49 -22.15 9.96
CA SER A 84 -4.46 -23.07 9.35
C SER A 84 -5.70 -22.37 8.75
N PRO A 85 -6.29 -21.34 9.40
CA PRO A 85 -7.39 -20.55 8.83
C PRO A 85 -7.07 -19.89 7.48
N LEU A 86 -5.79 -19.59 7.20
CA LEU A 86 -5.37 -18.92 5.97
C LEU A 86 -5.60 -19.81 4.73
N LEU A 87 -5.55 -21.13 4.88
CA LEU A 87 -5.87 -22.08 3.82
C LEU A 87 -7.33 -21.97 3.38
N PHE A 88 -8.25 -21.66 4.30
CA PHE A 88 -9.65 -21.41 3.95
C PHE A 88 -9.82 -20.12 3.14
N GLY A 89 -8.92 -19.15 3.30
CA GLY A 89 -8.87 -17.93 2.47
C GLY A 89 -8.64 -18.24 0.98
N LEU A 90 -7.89 -19.30 0.66
CA LEU A 90 -7.68 -19.77 -0.72
C LEU A 90 -8.99 -20.32 -1.32
N LEU A 91 -9.73 -21.11 -0.55
CA LEU A 91 -11.03 -21.65 -0.96
C LEU A 91 -12.06 -20.53 -1.14
N LEU A 92 -12.10 -19.57 -0.20
CA LEU A 92 -12.92 -18.36 -0.32
C LEU A 92 -12.60 -17.58 -1.59
N GLY A 93 -11.31 -17.35 -1.87
CA GLY A 93 -10.85 -16.66 -3.08
C GLY A 93 -11.25 -17.36 -4.39
N LEU A 94 -11.41 -18.68 -4.39
CA LEU A 94 -11.90 -19.44 -5.55
C LEU A 94 -13.43 -19.40 -5.66
N VAL A 95 -14.14 -19.48 -4.54
CA VAL A 95 -15.61 -19.56 -4.49
C VAL A 95 -16.27 -18.21 -4.80
N LEU A 96 -15.71 -17.11 -4.27
CA LEU A 96 -16.27 -15.76 -4.41
C LEU A 96 -16.40 -15.25 -5.86
N PRO A 97 -15.40 -15.37 -6.76
CA PRO A 97 -15.57 -14.97 -8.16
C PRO A 97 -16.62 -15.84 -8.88
N ILE A 98 -16.71 -17.14 -8.56
CA ILE A 98 -17.72 -18.05 -9.12
C ILE A 98 -19.12 -17.61 -8.70
N ILE A 99 -19.32 -17.28 -7.42
CA ILE A 99 -20.58 -16.74 -6.90
C ILE A 99 -20.95 -15.44 -7.62
N SER A 100 -19.99 -14.52 -7.79
CA SER A 100 -20.24 -13.24 -8.48
C SER A 100 -20.67 -13.41 -9.93
N TRP A 101 -20.04 -14.35 -10.64
CA TRP A 101 -20.41 -14.69 -12.02
C TRP A 101 -21.80 -15.31 -12.10
N PHE A 102 -22.15 -16.18 -11.16
CA PHE A 102 -23.46 -16.81 -11.09
C PHE A 102 -24.58 -15.81 -10.76
N LEU A 103 -24.33 -14.88 -9.84
CA LEU A 103 -25.26 -13.80 -9.47
C LEU A 103 -25.58 -12.89 -10.65
N TRP A 104 -24.57 -12.52 -11.45
CA TRP A 104 -24.77 -11.73 -12.67
C TRP A 104 -25.63 -12.48 -13.70
N LYS A 105 -25.42 -13.79 -13.85
CA LYS A 105 -26.18 -14.62 -14.80
C LYS A 105 -27.64 -14.85 -14.39
N LYS A 106 -27.93 -14.90 -13.08
CA LYS A 106 -29.28 -15.15 -12.54
C LYS A 106 -30.14 -13.89 -12.46
N PHE A 107 -29.54 -12.71 -12.29
CA PHE A 107 -30.26 -11.44 -12.15
C PHE A 107 -29.87 -10.40 -13.22
N PRO A 108 -30.27 -10.59 -14.49
CA PRO A 108 -29.96 -9.65 -15.57
C PRO A 108 -30.63 -8.27 -15.40
N ASN A 109 -31.64 -8.16 -14.53
CA ASN A 109 -32.36 -6.91 -14.29
C ASN A 109 -31.60 -5.89 -13.42
N ILE A 110 -30.56 -6.31 -12.68
CA ILE A 110 -29.81 -5.42 -11.77
C ILE A 110 -28.47 -5.03 -12.42
N LYS A 111 -28.44 -3.86 -13.07
CA LYS A 111 -27.24 -3.37 -13.79
C LYS A 111 -26.04 -3.11 -12.87
N TRP A 112 -26.26 -2.82 -11.58
CA TRP A 112 -25.17 -2.57 -10.63
C TRP A 112 -24.34 -3.82 -10.30
N LEU A 113 -24.94 -5.03 -10.37
CA LEU A 113 -24.23 -6.29 -10.10
C LEU A 113 -23.09 -6.55 -11.11
N ALA A 114 -23.19 -6.03 -12.34
CA ALA A 114 -22.15 -6.15 -13.34
C ALA A 114 -20.89 -5.32 -13.02
N PHE A 115 -21.01 -4.29 -12.18
CA PHE A 115 -19.88 -3.43 -11.79
C PHE A 115 -19.11 -3.96 -10.56
N ILE A 116 -19.62 -5.00 -9.89
CA ILE A 116 -18.97 -5.57 -8.72
C ILE A 116 -17.87 -6.53 -9.18
N HIS A 117 -16.64 -6.03 -9.26
CA HIS A 117 -15.45 -6.85 -9.50
C HIS A 117 -14.86 -7.33 -8.17
N VAL A 118 -15.30 -8.53 -7.76
CA VAL A 118 -14.78 -9.22 -6.58
C VAL A 118 -13.25 -9.31 -6.53
N PRO A 119 -12.52 -9.61 -7.63
CA PRO A 119 -11.06 -9.64 -7.61
C PRO A 119 -10.42 -8.28 -7.25
N ILE A 120 -11.01 -7.17 -7.69
CA ILE A 120 -10.49 -5.82 -7.39
C ILE A 120 -10.64 -5.54 -5.89
N ILE A 121 -11.76 -5.93 -5.30
CA ILE A 121 -12.00 -5.80 -3.85
C ILE A 121 -10.93 -6.58 -3.08
N PHE A 122 -10.70 -7.86 -3.40
CA PHE A 122 -9.68 -8.66 -2.71
C PHE A 122 -8.25 -8.15 -2.90
N VAL A 123 -7.90 -7.63 -4.08
CA VAL A 123 -6.59 -7.02 -4.32
C VAL A 123 -6.41 -5.76 -3.46
N THR A 124 -7.45 -4.92 -3.33
CA THR A 124 -7.40 -3.73 -2.46
C THR A 124 -7.35 -4.10 -0.98
N THR A 125 -8.05 -5.17 -0.57
CA THR A 125 -8.06 -5.69 0.80
C THR A 125 -6.74 -6.39 1.17
N ASN A 126 -6.03 -6.98 0.22
CA ASN A 126 -4.74 -7.64 0.48
C ASN A 126 -3.67 -6.68 1.04
N ASN A 127 -3.78 -5.39 0.73
CA ASN A 127 -2.91 -4.37 1.28
C ASN A 127 -3.35 -3.84 2.65
N ILE A 128 -4.41 -4.36 3.28
CA ILE A 128 -4.91 -3.93 4.61
C ILE A 128 -4.01 -4.35 5.78
N PRO A 129 -3.48 -5.59 5.87
CA PRO A 129 -2.63 -5.99 6.97
C PRO A 129 -1.15 -5.58 6.75
N PRO A 130 -0.87 -4.29 6.51
CA PRO A 130 0.28 -3.66 7.18
C PRO A 130 0.15 -2.14 7.45
N ALA A 131 -0.95 -1.46 7.07
CA ALA A 131 -1.04 -0.01 7.18
C ALA A 131 -1.94 0.46 8.34
N PRO A 132 -1.57 1.53 9.06
CA PRO A 132 -2.37 2.09 10.13
C PRO A 132 -3.74 2.54 9.60
N ALA A 133 -4.79 2.35 10.40
CA ALA A 133 -6.18 2.52 9.98
C ALA A 133 -6.48 3.94 9.44
N GLY A 134 -5.73 4.95 9.86
CA GLY A 134 -5.85 6.33 9.41
C GLY A 134 -5.43 6.57 7.95
N GLU A 135 -4.61 5.72 7.36
CA GLU A 135 -4.18 5.89 5.96
C GLU A 135 -5.34 5.64 4.98
N TYR A 136 -6.12 4.57 5.19
CA TYR A 136 -7.22 4.22 4.29
C TYR A 136 -8.35 5.23 4.30
N THR A 137 -8.71 5.75 5.48
CA THR A 137 -9.73 6.80 5.58
C THR A 137 -9.30 8.05 4.82
N THR A 138 -8.01 8.38 4.86
CA THR A 138 -7.45 9.52 4.14
C THR A 138 -7.44 9.29 2.64
N TRP A 139 -7.01 8.11 2.17
CA TRP A 139 -7.03 7.77 0.75
C TRP A 139 -8.45 7.75 0.18
N PHE A 140 -9.41 7.19 0.90
CA PHE A 140 -10.81 7.18 0.50
C PHE A 140 -11.36 8.61 0.41
N LEU A 141 -11.12 9.44 1.42
CA LEU A 141 -11.59 10.81 1.47
C LEU A 141 -10.99 11.64 0.33
N VAL A 142 -9.67 11.58 0.13
CA VAL A 142 -8.98 12.27 -0.97
C VAL A 142 -9.48 11.75 -2.32
N GLY A 143 -9.60 10.43 -2.46
CA GLY A 143 -10.13 9.78 -3.66
C GLY A 143 -11.54 10.25 -4.00
N PHE A 144 -12.43 10.33 -3.01
CA PHE A 144 -13.79 10.81 -3.16
C PHE A 144 -13.85 12.29 -3.52
N ILE A 145 -13.09 13.15 -2.85
CA ILE A 145 -13.06 14.59 -3.17
C ILE A 145 -12.57 14.83 -4.59
N PHE A 146 -11.45 14.21 -4.99
CA PHE A 146 -10.84 14.45 -6.30
C PHE A 146 -11.57 13.73 -7.44
N ASN A 147 -11.98 12.48 -7.27
CA ASN A 147 -12.58 11.70 -8.36
C ASN A 147 -14.09 11.78 -8.43
N PHE A 148 -14.79 12.12 -7.34
CA PHE A 148 -16.25 12.22 -7.34
C PHE A 148 -16.72 13.68 -7.32
N ILE A 149 -16.24 14.50 -6.38
CA ILE A 149 -16.70 15.89 -6.25
C ILE A 149 -16.10 16.78 -7.34
N LEU A 150 -14.76 16.89 -7.38
CA LEU A 150 -14.07 17.78 -8.32
C LEU A 150 -14.30 17.37 -9.77
N TYR A 151 -14.36 16.06 -10.04
CA TYR A 151 -14.70 15.56 -11.37
C TYR A 151 -16.10 15.98 -11.83
N ARG A 152 -17.10 15.99 -10.93
CA ARG A 152 -18.51 16.28 -11.28
C ARG A 152 -18.84 17.77 -11.31
N TYR A 153 -18.25 18.58 -10.42
CA TYR A 153 -18.58 20.00 -10.29
C TYR A 153 -17.57 20.95 -10.95
N ALA A 154 -16.32 20.51 -11.18
CA ALA A 154 -15.24 21.36 -11.68
C ALA A 154 -14.35 20.62 -12.69
N HIS A 155 -14.95 19.91 -13.65
CA HIS A 155 -14.21 19.08 -14.61
C HIS A 155 -13.10 19.83 -15.37
N ALA A 156 -13.38 21.07 -15.81
CA ALA A 156 -12.40 21.91 -16.52
C ALA A 156 -11.17 22.26 -15.65
N TRP A 157 -11.36 22.41 -14.34
CA TRP A 157 -10.25 22.61 -13.40
C TRP A 157 -9.51 21.30 -13.15
N TRP A 158 -10.25 20.20 -12.96
CA TRP A 158 -9.69 18.89 -12.68
C TRP A 158 -8.75 18.42 -13.79
N GLU A 159 -9.17 18.52 -15.06
CA GLU A 159 -8.36 18.12 -16.21
C GLU A 159 -7.04 18.90 -16.32
N LYS A 160 -7.05 20.18 -15.94
CA LYS A 160 -5.89 21.07 -16.06
C LYS A 160 -4.94 20.98 -14.86
N TYR A 161 -5.46 20.81 -13.64
CA TYR A 161 -4.69 21.01 -12.40
C TYR A 161 -4.58 19.79 -11.48
N ALA A 162 -5.44 18.77 -11.61
CA ALA A 162 -5.42 17.63 -10.68
C ALA A 162 -4.07 16.91 -10.69
N TYR A 163 -3.45 16.82 -11.85
CA TYR A 163 -2.15 16.20 -12.01
C TYR A 163 -1.02 17.03 -11.35
N VAL A 164 -0.97 18.35 -11.57
CA VAL A 164 0.00 19.25 -10.93
C VAL A 164 -0.16 19.23 -9.41
N PHE A 165 -1.40 19.16 -8.93
CA PHE A 165 -1.70 19.04 -7.51
C PHE A 165 -1.18 17.72 -6.90
N SER A 166 -1.36 16.59 -7.59
CA SER A 166 -0.78 15.30 -7.15
C SER A 166 0.74 15.36 -7.04
N ALA A 167 1.42 15.94 -8.04
CA ALA A 167 2.87 16.11 -8.01
C ALA A 167 3.31 17.04 -6.85
N ALA A 168 2.58 18.13 -6.63
CA ALA A 168 2.85 19.06 -5.52
C ALA A 168 2.71 18.38 -4.15
N MET A 169 1.71 17.51 -3.95
CA MET A 169 1.53 16.76 -2.71
C MET A 169 2.68 15.78 -2.46
N SER A 170 3.15 15.05 -3.48
CA SER A 170 4.33 14.18 -3.37
C SER A 170 5.56 14.98 -2.90
N CYS A 171 5.83 16.11 -3.55
CA CYS A 171 6.96 16.99 -3.20
C CYS A 171 6.80 17.60 -1.81
N GLY A 172 5.58 18.00 -1.44
CA GLY A 172 5.27 18.55 -0.12
C GLY A 172 5.58 17.58 1.01
N VAL A 173 5.20 16.30 0.88
CA VAL A 173 5.51 15.27 1.88
C VAL A 173 7.03 15.10 2.06
N ALA A 174 7.81 15.10 0.97
CA ALA A 174 9.26 15.00 1.06
C ALA A 174 9.90 16.22 1.73
N ILE A 175 9.44 17.43 1.40
CA ILE A 175 9.92 18.67 2.03
C ILE A 175 9.58 18.67 3.52
N CYS A 176 8.35 18.32 3.89
CA CYS A 176 7.93 18.20 5.29
C CYS A 176 8.77 17.16 6.04
N GLY A 177 9.03 15.99 5.44
CA GLY A 177 9.87 14.96 6.04
C GLY A 177 11.31 15.41 6.27
N PHE A 178 11.90 16.10 5.28
CA PHE A 178 13.22 16.70 5.41
C PHE A 178 13.25 17.73 6.54
N MET A 179 12.27 18.64 6.56
CA MET A 179 12.16 19.68 7.59
C MET A 179 12.04 19.07 9.00
N ILE A 180 11.16 18.06 9.18
CA ILE A 180 10.98 17.35 10.45
C ILE A 180 12.28 16.68 10.90
N PHE A 181 13.01 16.03 9.99
CA PHE A 181 14.28 15.37 10.31
C PHE A 181 15.32 16.37 10.84
N PHE A 182 15.53 17.48 10.14
CA PHE A 182 16.53 18.49 10.53
C PHE A 182 16.13 19.29 11.77
N MET A 183 14.83 19.59 11.95
CA MET A 183 14.36 20.36 13.08
C MET A 183 14.29 19.54 14.36
N LEU A 184 13.80 18.29 14.29
CA LEU A 184 13.49 17.50 15.47
C LEU A 184 14.50 16.38 15.70
N GLN A 185 14.67 15.47 14.73
CA GLN A 185 15.53 14.29 14.90
C GLN A 185 17.01 14.64 15.03
N ASN A 186 17.52 15.59 14.26
CA ASN A 186 18.91 16.03 14.36
C ASN A 186 19.21 16.77 15.68
N ASN A 187 18.22 17.44 16.26
CA ASN A 187 18.36 18.20 17.51
C ASN A 187 17.92 17.39 18.76
N ASN A 188 17.61 16.09 18.61
CA ASN A 188 17.07 15.23 19.67
C ASN A 188 15.86 15.83 20.41
N ILE A 189 15.00 16.57 19.70
CA ILE A 189 13.79 17.16 20.28
C ILE A 189 12.67 16.12 20.17
N GLU A 190 12.19 15.64 21.32
CA GLU A 190 11.05 14.74 21.40
C GLU A 190 9.75 15.48 21.06
N PHE A 191 8.86 14.83 20.33
CA PHE A 191 7.59 15.43 19.91
C PHE A 191 6.68 15.59 21.14
N PRO A 192 5.99 16.74 21.32
CA PRO A 192 5.07 16.91 22.44
C PRO A 192 3.94 15.89 22.39
N GLU A 193 3.55 15.36 23.54
CA GLU A 193 2.36 14.52 23.67
C GLU A 193 1.11 15.38 23.46
N TRP A 194 0.31 15.04 22.46
CA TRP A 194 -1.00 15.63 22.20
C TRP A 194 -2.02 14.53 21.95
N TRP A 195 -3.29 14.90 21.71
CA TRP A 195 -4.39 13.95 21.54
C TRP A 195 -4.18 12.88 20.44
N GLY A 196 -3.22 13.06 19.53
CA GLY A 196 -2.81 12.08 18.52
C GLY A 196 -1.52 11.31 18.80
N THR A 197 -0.80 11.60 19.89
CA THR A 197 0.46 10.91 20.28
C THR A 197 0.49 10.48 21.75
N GLY A 198 -0.40 10.97 22.60
CA GLY A 198 -0.37 10.79 24.06
C GLY A 198 -1.04 9.50 24.56
N GLY A 199 -1.11 8.45 23.74
CA GLY A 199 -1.68 7.15 24.13
C GLY A 199 -0.60 6.08 24.31
N PRO A 200 -0.89 4.97 25.02
CA PRO A 200 0.03 3.82 25.15
C PRO A 200 0.34 3.12 23.82
N THR A 201 -0.42 3.44 22.77
CA THR A 201 -0.30 2.91 21.40
C THR A 201 -0.28 4.07 20.42
N ARG A 202 0.52 3.97 19.34
CA ARG A 202 0.66 5.02 18.31
C ARG A 202 -0.68 5.43 17.67
N ASP A 203 -1.62 4.50 17.52
CA ASP A 203 -2.92 4.78 16.91
C ASP A 203 -4.06 5.01 17.92
N GLY A 204 -3.76 5.07 19.22
CA GLY A 204 -4.79 5.15 20.28
C GLY A 204 -5.72 3.92 20.35
N CYS A 205 -5.40 2.84 19.61
CA CYS A 205 -6.14 1.59 19.60
C CYS A 205 -5.40 0.53 20.44
N PRO A 206 -5.96 0.06 21.57
CA PRO A 206 -5.32 -0.92 22.45
C PRO A 206 -5.06 -2.29 21.80
N LEU A 207 -5.62 -2.54 20.62
CA LEU A 207 -5.51 -3.78 19.85
C LEU A 207 -4.44 -3.74 18.75
N GLU A 208 -3.83 -2.59 18.46
CA GLU A 208 -2.79 -2.45 17.41
C GLU A 208 -1.60 -3.38 17.67
N ILE A 209 -1.21 -3.50 18.95
CA ILE A 209 -0.04 -4.30 19.37
C ILE A 209 -0.41 -5.77 19.62
N ALA A 210 -1.70 -6.09 19.84
CA ALA A 210 -2.15 -7.43 20.21
C ALA A 210 -1.83 -8.49 19.14
N ASN A 211 -1.79 -8.09 17.86
CA ASN A 211 -1.47 -8.99 16.75
C ASN A 211 0.04 -9.33 16.67
N TYR A 212 0.89 -8.49 17.27
CA TYR A 212 2.35 -8.68 17.30
C TYR A 212 2.85 -9.27 18.63
N SER A 213 2.27 -8.85 19.77
CA SER A 213 2.70 -9.26 21.11
C SER A 213 1.90 -10.42 21.69
N GLY A 214 0.71 -10.74 21.15
CA GLY A 214 -0.22 -11.72 21.74
C GLY A 214 -0.88 -11.26 23.03
N PHE A 215 -0.66 -10.01 23.48
CA PHE A 215 -1.27 -9.43 24.67
C PHE A 215 -2.05 -8.16 24.28
N VAL A 216 -3.31 -8.09 24.72
CA VAL A 216 -4.12 -6.87 24.61
C VAL A 216 -3.70 -5.93 25.75
N LEU A 217 -3.23 -4.73 25.42
CA LEU A 217 -2.98 -3.69 26.42
C LEU A 217 -4.33 -3.13 26.86
N THR A 218 -4.96 -3.77 27.83
CA THR A 218 -6.07 -3.16 28.59
C THR A 218 -5.46 -2.23 29.63
N ASN A 219 -5.98 -0.99 29.69
CA ASN A 219 -5.64 0.01 30.71
C ASN A 219 -5.53 -0.55 32.12
#